data_AF-A0A1J5E8M0-F1
#
_entry.id   AF-A0A1J5E8M0-F1
#
_cell.length_a   1.000
_cell.length_b   1.000
_cell.length_c   1.000
_cell.angle_alpha   90.00
_cell.angle_beta   90.00
_cell.angle_gamma   90.00
#
_symmetry.space_group_name_H-M   'P 1'
#
loop_
_entity.id
_entity.type
_entity.pdbx_description
1 polymer ?
#
loop_
_entity_poly.entity_id
_entity_poly.type
_entity_poly.pdbx_seq_one_letter_code
_entity_poly.pdbx_strand_id
1 'polypeptide(L)'
;MKRPQTLPVPVINLFFAIGVLSAVAFRALIIVQHVRPALFRSVWYGGLFGYIIFFAYRYAITRKRRQAIGRFRLIEKIQGNACLSDEDREVAVYLLSSLVKSRENLNYLIIFLLSILAVAMDLFLVSSGR
;
A
#
# COMPACT_ATOMS: atom_id res chain seq x y z
N MET A 1 16.66 -18.24 -17.24
CA MET A 1 16.47 -17.12 -16.28
C MET A 1 15.17 -17.35 -15.49
N LYS A 2 15.10 -16.99 -14.20
CA LYS A 2 13.88 -17.13 -13.39
C LYS A 2 12.82 -16.14 -13.86
N ARG A 3 11.67 -16.66 -14.31
CA ARG A 3 10.54 -15.88 -14.82
C ARG A 3 10.06 -14.85 -13.79
N PRO A 4 9.87 -13.57 -14.14
CA PRO A 4 9.28 -12.59 -13.25
C PRO A 4 7.80 -12.94 -13.02
N GLN A 5 7.51 -13.59 -11.91
CA GLN A 5 6.15 -13.99 -11.53
C GLN A 5 5.55 -12.95 -10.59
N THR A 6 4.29 -12.60 -10.85
CA THR A 6 3.49 -11.81 -9.90
C THR A 6 3.31 -12.60 -8.61
N LEU A 7 3.31 -11.93 -7.47
CA LEU A 7 3.08 -12.59 -6.18
C LEU A 7 1.70 -13.29 -6.14
N PRO A 8 1.56 -14.35 -5.33
CA PRO A 8 0.28 -15.01 -5.12
C PRO A 8 -0.77 -14.04 -4.56
N VAL A 9 -2.02 -14.16 -5.02
CA VAL A 9 -3.15 -13.34 -4.56
C VAL A 9 -3.32 -13.34 -3.03
N PRO A 10 -3.16 -14.46 -2.30
CA PRO A 10 -3.25 -14.46 -0.84
C PRO A 10 -2.24 -13.52 -0.17
N VAL A 11 -1.01 -13.47 -0.68
CA VAL A 11 0.04 -12.60 -0.17
C VAL A 11 -0.34 -11.13 -0.37
N ILE A 12 -0.86 -10.79 -1.55
CA ILE A 12 -1.32 -9.43 -1.86
C ILE A 12 -2.44 -9.02 -0.90
N ASN A 13 -3.41 -9.91 -0.66
CA ASN A 13 -4.53 -9.65 0.24
C ASN A 13 -4.09 -9.52 1.71
N LEU A 14 -3.12 -10.32 2.16
CA LEU A 14 -2.55 -10.22 3.50
C LEU A 14 -1.92 -8.86 3.74
N PHE A 15 -1.02 -8.42 2.84
CA PHE A 15 -0.40 -7.11 2.98
C PHE A 15 -1.41 -5.97 2.82
N PHE A 16 -2.43 -6.15 1.98
CA PHE A 16 -3.55 -5.21 1.91
C PHE A 16 -4.26 -5.08 3.26
N ALA A 17 -4.64 -6.21 3.89
CA ALA A 17 -5.28 -6.22 5.19
C ALA A 17 -4.41 -5.58 6.29
N ILE A 18 -3.10 -5.89 6.32
CA ILE A 18 -2.14 -5.26 7.24
C ILE A 18 -2.13 -3.74 7.05
N GLY A 19 -2.10 -3.25 5.80
CA GLY A 19 -2.15 -1.83 5.48
C GLY A 19 -3.42 -1.15 6.00
N VAL A 20 -4.59 -1.76 5.75
CA VAL A 20 -5.88 -1.25 6.23
C VAL A 20 -5.94 -1.24 7.75
N LEU A 21 -5.57 -2.34 8.42
CA LEU A 21 -5.58 -2.44 9.88
C LEU A 21 -4.66 -1.41 10.53
N SER A 22 -3.48 -1.18 9.95
CA SER A 22 -2.53 -0.18 10.43
C SER A 22 -3.12 1.23 10.30
N ALA A 23 -3.72 1.55 9.15
CA ALA A 23 -4.37 2.83 8.94
C ALA A 23 -5.53 3.05 9.93
N VAL A 24 -6.39 2.04 10.11
CA VAL A 24 -7.48 2.06 11.08
C VAL A 24 -6.93 2.31 12.49
N ALA A 25 -5.88 1.60 12.91
CA ALA A 25 -5.27 1.78 14.23
C ALA A 25 -4.85 3.23 14.48
N PHE A 26 -4.17 3.87 13.53
CA PHE A 26 -3.77 5.28 13.67
C PHE A 26 -4.95 6.24 13.74
N ARG A 27 -6.03 5.98 12.98
CA ARG A 27 -7.24 6.81 13.05
C ARG A 27 -8.00 6.58 14.36
N ALA A 28 -8.00 5.35 14.86
CA ALA A 28 -8.61 5.01 16.14
C ALA A 28 -7.90 5.65 17.33
N LEU A 29 -6.60 6.01 17.24
CA LEU A 29 -5.88 6.70 18.31
C LEU A 29 -6.56 8.00 18.76
N ILE A 30 -7.18 8.72 17.82
CA ILE A 30 -7.96 9.94 18.08
C ILE A 30 -9.12 9.67 19.05
N ILE A 31 -9.75 8.50 18.96
CA ILE A 31 -10.83 8.11 19.87
C ILE A 31 -10.26 7.48 21.15
N VAL A 32 -9.25 6.62 21.00
CA VAL A 32 -8.62 5.88 22.12
C VAL A 32 -8.01 6.85 23.15
N GLN A 33 -7.41 7.97 22.71
CA GLN A 33 -6.86 8.95 23.64
C GLN A 33 -7.93 9.59 24.55
N HIS A 34 -9.17 9.72 24.09
CA HIS A 34 -10.28 10.27 24.87
C HIS A 34 -10.95 9.20 25.74
N VAL A 35 -11.15 7.98 25.21
CA VAL A 35 -11.93 6.93 25.89
C VAL A 35 -11.09 6.06 26.83
N ARG A 36 -9.89 5.64 26.40
CA ARG A 36 -9.01 4.71 27.13
C ARG A 36 -7.53 5.06 26.87
N PRO A 37 -7.00 6.13 27.50
CA PRO A 37 -5.62 6.57 27.27
C PRO A 37 -4.57 5.47 27.50
N ALA A 38 -4.84 4.56 28.43
CA ALA A 38 -3.96 3.42 28.73
C ALA A 38 -3.72 2.49 27.53
N LEU A 39 -4.67 2.40 26.58
CA LEU A 39 -4.53 1.58 25.38
C LEU A 39 -3.79 2.28 24.24
N PHE A 40 -3.53 3.59 24.37
CA PHE A 40 -2.91 4.39 23.31
C PHE A 40 -1.61 3.77 22.83
N ARG A 41 -0.70 3.43 23.74
CA ARG A 41 0.61 2.85 23.41
C ARG A 41 0.46 1.51 22.69
N SER A 42 -0.40 0.62 23.18
CA SER A 42 -0.63 -0.70 22.56
C SER A 42 -1.15 -0.57 21.13
N VAL A 43 -2.15 0.30 20.91
CA VAL A 43 -2.71 0.56 19.57
C VAL A 43 -1.67 1.23 18.67
N TRP A 44 -0.88 2.16 19.21
CA TRP A 44 0.16 2.85 18.47
C TRP A 44 1.28 1.92 18.03
N TYR A 45 1.81 1.07 18.92
CA TYR A 45 2.84 0.08 18.58
C TYR A 45 2.33 -0.92 17.54
N GLY A 46 1.10 -1.43 17.70
CA GLY A 46 0.49 -2.34 16.73
C GLY A 46 0.31 -1.70 15.35
N GLY A 47 -0.21 -0.47 15.32
CA GLY A 47 -0.37 0.31 14.09
C GLY A 47 0.97 0.61 13.41
N LEU A 48 1.98 1.04 14.18
CA LEU A 48 3.32 1.34 13.68
C LEU A 48 3.99 0.10 13.08
N PHE A 49 3.95 -1.02 13.79
CA PHE A 49 4.55 -2.27 13.32
C PHE A 49 3.91 -2.74 12.02
N GLY A 50 2.57 -2.73 11.95
CA GLY A 50 1.86 -3.06 10.72
C GLY A 50 2.22 -2.11 9.57
N TYR A 51 2.40 -0.82 9.84
CA TYR A 51 2.82 0.14 8.83
C TYR A 51 4.24 -0.11 8.32
N ILE A 52 5.20 -0.40 9.20
CA ILE A 52 6.57 -0.73 8.79
C ILE A 52 6.54 -1.91 7.81
N ILE A 53 5.82 -2.98 8.15
CA ILE A 53 5.69 -4.17 7.30
C ILE A 53 5.02 -3.83 5.96
N PHE A 54 3.90 -3.10 6.01
CA PHE A 54 3.16 -2.71 4.83
C PHE A 54 3.99 -1.86 3.86
N PHE A 55 4.66 -0.82 4.37
CA PHE A 55 5.49 0.06 3.54
C PHE A 55 6.75 -0.64 3.04
N ALA A 56 7.36 -1.54 3.82
CA ALA A 56 8.47 -2.36 3.35
C ALA A 56 8.06 -3.24 2.15
N TYR A 57 6.89 -3.89 2.23
CA TYR A 57 6.33 -4.66 1.12
C TYR A 57 6.10 -3.78 -0.13
N ARG A 58 5.46 -2.62 0.05
CA ARG A 58 5.16 -1.68 -1.03
C ARG A 58 6.44 -1.15 -1.68
N TYR A 59 7.44 -0.84 -0.88
CA TYR A 59 8.76 -0.43 -1.35
C TYR A 59 9.43 -1.53 -2.19
N ALA A 60 9.44 -2.78 -1.70
CA ALA A 60 10.05 -3.90 -2.40
C ALA A 60 9.42 -4.15 -3.79
N ILE A 61 8.08 -4.08 -3.89
CA ILE A 61 7.37 -4.27 -5.16
C ILE A 61 7.64 -3.12 -6.13
N THR A 62 7.54 -1.88 -5.66
CA THR A 62 7.82 -0.70 -6.51
C THR A 62 9.26 -0.68 -6.99
N ARG A 63 10.22 -1.04 -6.13
CA ARG A 63 11.64 -1.16 -6.51
C ARG A 63 11.84 -2.22 -7.59
N LYS A 64 11.23 -3.41 -7.46
CA LYS A 64 11.30 -4.47 -8.48
C LYS A 64 10.74 -4.00 -9.83
N ARG A 65 9.60 -3.30 -9.83
CA ARG A 65 9.00 -2.73 -11.05
C ARG A 65 9.92 -1.71 -11.71
N ARG A 66 10.45 -0.75 -10.94
CA ARG A 66 11.38 0.28 -11.45
C ARG A 66 12.66 -0.33 -12.02
N GLN A 67 13.23 -1.32 -11.32
CA GLN A 67 14.43 -2.01 -11.78
C GLN A 67 14.18 -2.79 -13.07
N ALA A 68 13.03 -3.45 -13.22
CA ALA A 68 12.67 -4.15 -14.44
C ALA A 68 12.53 -3.19 -15.64
N ILE A 69 11.88 -2.03 -15.44
CA ILE A 69 11.76 -1.00 -16.48
C ILE A 69 13.14 -0.53 -16.95
N GLY A 70 14.03 -0.16 -16.02
CA GLY A 70 15.36 0.35 -16.37
C GLY A 70 16.30 -0.72 -16.95
N ARG A 71 16.26 -1.95 -16.44
CA ARG A 71 17.11 -3.05 -16.92
C ARG A 71 16.77 -3.45 -18.37
N PHE A 72 15.49 -3.48 -18.72
CA PHE A 72 15.05 -3.84 -20.06
C PHE A 72 14.94 -2.64 -21.01
N ARG A 73 15.20 -1.42 -20.51
CA ARG A 73 15.07 -0.15 -21.25
C ARG A 73 13.75 -0.05 -22.01
N LEU A 74 12.67 -0.49 -21.34
CA LEU A 74 11.37 -0.69 -22.00
C LEU A 74 10.80 0.63 -22.50
N ILE A 75 11.01 1.72 -21.77
CA ILE A 75 10.53 3.05 -22.16
C ILE A 75 11.25 3.50 -23.43
N GLU A 76 12.58 3.39 -23.46
CA GLU A 76 13.39 3.79 -24.62
C GLU A 76 13.05 2.96 -25.86
N LYS A 77 12.86 1.65 -25.71
CA LYS A 77 12.49 0.75 -26.81
C LYS A 77 11.11 1.08 -27.37
N ILE A 78 10.12 1.34 -26.50
CA ILE A 78 8.76 1.69 -26.93
C ILE A 78 8.74 3.05 -27.61
N GLN A 79 9.41 4.06 -27.04
CA GLN A 79 9.49 5.41 -27.64
C GLN A 79 10.24 5.42 -28.97
N GLY A 80 11.28 4.60 -29.11
CA GLY A 80 12.05 4.48 -30.34
C GLY A 80 11.42 3.60 -31.42
N ASN A 81 10.19 3.10 -31.23
CA ASN A 81 9.55 2.09 -32.09
C ASN A 81 10.46 0.86 -32.35
N ALA A 82 11.30 0.50 -31.38
CA ALA A 82 12.17 -0.66 -31.48
C ALA A 82 11.35 -1.96 -31.38
N CYS A 83 11.81 -3.01 -32.06
CA CYS A 83 11.16 -4.31 -31.99
C CYS A 83 11.37 -4.91 -30.58
N LEU A 84 10.27 -5.24 -29.89
CA LEU A 84 10.30 -5.87 -28.58
C LEU A 84 10.55 -7.37 -28.72
N SER A 85 11.58 -7.87 -28.04
CA SER A 85 11.84 -9.30 -27.93
C SER A 85 10.75 -10.00 -27.11
N ASP A 86 10.71 -11.34 -27.16
CA ASP A 86 9.78 -12.12 -26.34
C ASP A 86 10.01 -11.85 -24.83
N GLU A 87 11.26 -11.71 -24.40
CA GLU A 87 11.61 -11.34 -23.03
C GLU A 87 11.08 -9.94 -22.66
N ASP A 88 11.20 -8.96 -23.55
CA ASP A 88 10.68 -7.61 -23.31
C ASP A 88 9.16 -7.62 -23.13
N ARG A 89 8.45 -8.41 -23.96
CA ARG A 89 6.98 -8.58 -23.88
C ARG A 89 6.58 -9.25 -22.57
N GLU A 90 7.28 -10.30 -22.14
CA GLU A 90 7.02 -10.96 -20.87
C GLU A 90 7.18 -10.00 -19.68
N VAL A 91 8.23 -9.18 -19.68
CA VAL A 91 8.46 -8.20 -18.62
C VAL A 91 7.39 -7.10 -18.64
N ALA A 92 6.99 -6.62 -19.82
CA ALA A 92 5.90 -5.67 -19.95
C ALA A 92 4.57 -6.24 -19.40
N VAL A 93 4.24 -7.49 -19.73
CA VAL A 93 3.07 -8.20 -19.20
C VAL A 93 3.16 -8.34 -17.67
N TYR A 94 4.33 -8.69 -17.11
CA TYR A 94 4.54 -8.73 -15.67
C TYR A 94 4.29 -7.35 -15.03
N LEU A 95 4.85 -6.27 -15.60
CA LEU A 95 4.70 -4.91 -15.07
C LEU A 95 3.23 -4.48 -15.08
N LEU A 96 2.55 -4.63 -16.22
CA LEU A 96 1.14 -4.25 -16.38
C LEU A 96 0.23 -5.09 -15.48
N SER A 97 0.40 -6.41 -15.46
CA SER A 97 -0.39 -7.29 -14.59
C SER A 97 -0.15 -7.01 -13.10
N SER A 98 1.07 -6.64 -12.71
CA SER A 98 1.38 -6.25 -11.33
C SER A 98 0.71 -4.93 -10.91
N LEU A 99 0.51 -4.00 -11.86
CA LEU A 99 -0.22 -2.76 -11.62
C LEU A 99 -1.71 -3.04 -11.44
N VAL A 100 -2.32 -3.84 -12.33
CA VAL A 100 -3.74 -4.20 -12.29
C VAL A 100 -4.10 -5.01 -11.04
N LYS A 101 -3.25 -5.98 -10.64
CA LYS A 101 -3.48 -6.79 -9.44
C LYS A 101 -3.28 -6.02 -8.13
N SER A 102 -2.61 -4.87 -8.17
CA SER A 102 -2.33 -4.07 -6.97
C SER A 102 -3.63 -3.51 -6.38
N ARG A 103 -3.91 -3.84 -5.12
CA ARG A 103 -5.04 -3.26 -4.34
C ARG A 103 -4.73 -1.87 -3.77
N GLU A 104 -3.77 -1.18 -4.38
CA GLU A 104 -3.23 0.10 -3.93
C GLU A 104 -4.28 1.21 -3.91
N ASN A 105 -5.09 1.32 -4.97
CA ASN A 105 -6.13 2.35 -5.06
C ASN A 105 -7.18 2.19 -3.95
N LEU A 106 -7.51 0.95 -3.57
CA LEU A 106 -8.43 0.69 -2.46
C LEU A 106 -7.82 1.11 -1.12
N ASN A 107 -6.53 0.86 -0.91
CA ASN A 107 -5.84 1.33 0.29
C ASN A 107 -5.91 2.85 0.40
N TYR A 108 -5.66 3.56 -0.71
CA TYR A 108 -5.76 5.02 -0.74
C TYR A 108 -7.17 5.52 -0.43
N LEU A 109 -8.18 4.93 -1.06
CA LEU A 109 -9.57 5.29 -0.83
C LEU A 109 -10.00 5.06 0.63
N ILE A 110 -9.68 3.89 1.19
CA ILE A 110 -10.03 3.54 2.58
C ILE A 110 -9.34 4.49 3.55
N ILE A 111 -8.03 4.73 3.38
CA ILE A 111 -7.29 5.67 4.23
C ILE A 111 -7.89 7.06 4.15
N PHE A 112 -8.23 7.54 2.94
CA PHE A 112 -8.84 8.84 2.74
C PHE A 112 -10.18 8.97 3.47
N LEU A 113 -11.10 8.02 3.26
CA LEU A 113 -12.41 8.02 3.92
C LEU A 113 -12.30 7.91 5.44
N LEU A 114 -11.46 7.01 5.95
CA LEU A 114 -11.23 6.87 7.39
C LEU A 114 -10.62 8.13 7.99
N SER A 115 -9.78 8.86 7.26
CA SER A 115 -9.20 10.11 7.74
C SER A 115 -10.25 11.20 7.87
N ILE A 116 -11.16 11.32 6.90
CA ILE A 116 -12.30 12.24 6.99
C ILE A 116 -13.15 11.90 8.22
N LEU A 117 -13.53 10.63 8.38
CA LEU A 117 -14.33 10.17 9.51
C LEU A 117 -13.64 10.43 10.85
N ALA A 118 -12.33 10.19 10.93
CA ALA A 118 -11.58 10.38 12.17
C ALA A 118 -11.51 11.86 12.57
N VAL A 119 -11.32 12.77 11.61
CA VAL A 119 -11.36 14.22 11.85
C VAL A 119 -12.76 14.67 12.27
N ALA A 120 -13.81 14.19 11.58
CA ALA A 120 -15.18 14.52 11.95
C ALA A 120 -15.52 14.07 13.38
N MET A 121 -15.08 12.86 13.76
CA MET A 121 -15.23 12.34 15.12
C MET A 121 -14.46 13.16 16.16
N ASP A 122 -13.24 13.58 15.86
CA ASP A 122 -12.44 14.43 16.75
C ASP A 122 -13.15 15.77 17.02
N LEU A 123 -13.59 16.44 15.96
CA LEU A 123 -14.33 17.70 16.06
C LEU A 123 -15.63 17.53 16.86
N PHE A 124 -16.34 16.41 16.66
CA PHE A 124 -17.54 16.11 17.42
C PHE A 124 -17.26 15.92 18.92
N LEU A 125 -16.20 15.19 19.27
CA LEU A 125 -15.81 14.99 20.67
C LEU A 125 -15.41 16.30 21.34
N VAL A 126 -14.53 17.08 20.68
CA VAL A 126 -14.06 18.38 21.18
C VAL A 126 -15.21 19.37 21.35
N SER A 127 -16.10 19.49 20.38
CA SER A 127 -17.27 20.40 20.45
C SER A 127 -18.33 19.96 21.46
N SER A 128 -18.39 18.68 21.80
CA SER A 128 -19.29 18.14 22.82
C SER A 128 -18.77 18.29 24.25
N GLY A 129 -17.60 18.92 24.45
CA GLY A 129 -17.01 19.17 25.76
C GLY A 129 -16.58 17.89 26.51
N ARG A 130 -16.25 16.82 25.79
CA ARG A 130 -15.73 15.56 26.34
C ARG A 130 -14.28 15.32 25.93
#